data_AF-A0A7K7X6Q8-F1
#
_entry.id   AF-A0A7K7X6Q8-F1
#
_cell.length_a   1.000
_cell.length_b   1.000
_cell.length_c   1.000
_cell.angle_alpha   90.00
_cell.angle_beta   90.00
_cell.angle_gamma   90.00
#
_symmetry.space_group_name_H-M   'P 1'
#
loop_
_entity.id
_entity.type
_entity.pdbx_description
1 polymer ?
#
loop_
_entity_poly.entity_id
_entity_poly.type
_entity_poly.pdbx_seq_one_letter_code
_entity_poly.pdbx_strand_id
1 'polypeptide(L)'
;PFRCKNLTFPDSLPEVSIVFIFVNEALSVILRSIHSAIDRTPAHLLKEIILVDDNSNNEELKEKLQKYVDEVNAHKPGFIKVVRHSKQEGLIRSRVSGWRAATAPVVALFDAHVEFNVGWAEPVLSRIKENRKRVISPSFDNIKYDNFEIEEYPLSAQGFDWELWCRYLNPPKSWWKLENTTAPIRSPALIGCFIVDREYFQEIGLLDEGMEVYGGENVELGIRVWQCGGSVEVLPCSRIAHIERAHKPYTEDLTAHVRRNALRVAEVWMDEFKSHVYMAWNIPQEDSGIDIGDISERKALRKKLQCKTFRWYLVSVYPEMRMYSDTVAYGVLQNSLKSDLCLDQGPDTENIPIMYICHGMTPQNVYYTSSQQLHVGVLSPTIDDDDNRCLVDVNSRPRLIECNYAKAKRMKLYWQFTQDLSEHISMLHGFVQLPNAMRPNKMEALVAFLLPKLLQVFITVIMSNYGGPIQNRKSKRCLELQENNENEFGFQLVLQKCTGQRWSITNVLRSLSS
;
A
#
# COMPACT_ATOMS: atom_id res chain seq x y z
N PRO A 1 -14.74 -23.70 -7.17
CA PRO A 1 -15.95 -24.29 -6.54
C PRO A 1 -16.69 -25.29 -7.46
N PHE A 2 -17.14 -26.45 -6.97
CA PHE A 2 -17.78 -27.50 -7.80
C PHE A 2 -19.04 -27.00 -8.54
N ARG A 3 -19.87 -26.20 -7.87
CA ARG A 3 -21.13 -25.67 -8.43
C ARG A 3 -20.93 -24.73 -9.63
N CYS A 4 -19.73 -24.18 -9.84
CA CYS A 4 -19.43 -23.31 -10.98
C CYS A 4 -19.63 -24.02 -12.32
N LYS A 5 -19.37 -25.34 -12.38
CA LYS A 5 -19.52 -26.14 -13.61
C LYS A 5 -20.97 -26.25 -14.10
N ASN A 6 -21.93 -25.99 -13.22
CA ASN A 6 -23.36 -26.09 -13.53
C ASN A 6 -23.99 -24.72 -13.84
N LEU A 7 -23.19 -23.64 -13.86
CA LEU A 7 -23.69 -22.32 -14.24
C LEU A 7 -23.89 -22.26 -15.76
N THR A 8 -24.99 -21.64 -16.17
CA THR A 8 -25.29 -21.34 -17.56
C THR A 8 -25.21 -19.83 -17.78
N PHE A 9 -24.67 -19.44 -18.93
CA PHE A 9 -24.51 -18.04 -19.30
C PHE A 9 -25.25 -17.76 -20.62
N PRO A 10 -25.71 -16.52 -20.86
CA PRO A 10 -26.32 -16.16 -22.14
C PRO A 10 -25.32 -16.32 -23.30
N ASP A 11 -25.78 -16.73 -24.48
CA ASP A 11 -24.92 -16.87 -25.66
C ASP A 11 -24.36 -15.52 -26.15
N SER A 12 -25.11 -14.43 -25.93
CA SER A 12 -24.70 -13.08 -26.30
C SER A 12 -23.96 -12.41 -25.14
N LEU A 13 -22.65 -12.60 -25.05
CA LEU A 13 -21.77 -11.87 -24.14
C LEU A 13 -20.91 -10.85 -24.91
N PRO A 14 -20.49 -9.75 -24.28
CA PRO A 14 -19.59 -8.79 -24.92
C PRO A 14 -18.22 -9.43 -25.21
N GLU A 15 -17.59 -9.05 -26.31
CA GLU A 15 -16.20 -9.42 -26.59
C GLU A 15 -15.24 -8.78 -25.57
N VAL A 16 -14.07 -9.40 -25.37
CA VAL A 16 -13.00 -8.94 -24.49
C VAL A 16 -11.68 -8.77 -25.25
N SER A 17 -10.98 -7.67 -24.96
CA SER A 17 -9.56 -7.48 -25.31
C SER A 17 -8.71 -7.83 -24.10
N ILE A 18 -7.76 -8.76 -24.25
CA ILE A 18 -6.84 -9.14 -23.18
C ILE A 18 -5.53 -8.37 -23.36
N VAL A 19 -5.11 -7.65 -22.33
CA VAL A 19 -3.88 -6.86 -22.31
C VAL A 19 -2.89 -7.52 -21.37
N PHE A 20 -1.70 -7.87 -21.88
CA PHE A 20 -0.55 -8.30 -21.09
C PHE A 20 0.50 -7.20 -21.09
N ILE A 21 0.91 -6.77 -19.89
CA ILE A 21 2.01 -5.83 -19.69
C ILE A 21 3.26 -6.58 -19.23
N PHE A 22 4.42 -6.22 -19.77
CA PHE A 22 5.68 -6.88 -19.40
C PHE A 22 6.89 -5.98 -19.53
N VAL A 23 7.89 -6.29 -18.72
CA VAL A 23 9.27 -5.83 -18.87
C VAL A 23 10.17 -7.03 -18.56
N ASN A 24 11.03 -7.39 -19.51
CA ASN A 24 12.00 -8.49 -19.37
C ASN A 24 11.39 -9.83 -18.88
N GLU A 25 10.15 -10.13 -19.26
CA GLU A 25 9.52 -11.41 -18.97
C GLU A 25 10.24 -12.55 -19.70
N ALA A 26 10.26 -13.75 -19.12
CA ALA A 26 10.75 -14.92 -19.84
C ALA A 26 9.83 -15.21 -21.03
N LEU A 27 10.39 -15.41 -22.24
CA LEU A 27 9.61 -15.64 -23.47
C LEU A 27 8.64 -16.83 -23.30
N SER A 28 9.07 -17.91 -22.67
CA SER A 28 8.24 -19.09 -22.41
C SER A 28 7.04 -18.79 -21.50
N VAL A 29 7.17 -17.86 -20.56
CA VAL A 29 6.13 -17.48 -19.61
C VAL A 29 5.06 -16.64 -20.30
N ILE A 30 5.45 -15.58 -21.02
CA ILE A 30 4.49 -14.75 -21.74
C ILE A 30 3.76 -15.55 -22.83
N LEU A 31 4.46 -16.43 -23.55
CA LEU A 31 3.82 -17.31 -24.54
C LEU A 31 2.82 -18.26 -23.88
N ARG A 32 3.12 -18.77 -22.68
CA ARG A 32 2.17 -19.61 -21.93
C ARG A 32 0.91 -18.84 -21.54
N SER A 33 1.04 -17.58 -21.13
CA SER A 33 -0.12 -16.71 -20.87
C SER A 33 -0.95 -16.47 -22.13
N ILE A 34 -0.31 -16.21 -23.27
CA ILE A 34 -0.99 -16.04 -24.56
C ILE A 34 -1.72 -17.33 -24.97
N HIS A 35 -1.04 -18.48 -24.93
CA HIS A 35 -1.62 -19.76 -25.28
C HIS A 35 -2.80 -20.12 -24.37
N SER A 36 -2.66 -19.99 -23.04
CA SER A 36 -3.77 -20.26 -22.13
C SER A 36 -4.94 -19.30 -22.34
N ALA A 37 -4.70 -18.03 -22.66
CA ALA A 37 -5.78 -17.09 -23.02
C ALA A 37 -6.53 -17.52 -24.29
N ILE A 38 -5.81 -17.95 -25.33
CA ILE A 38 -6.41 -18.41 -26.60
C ILE A 38 -7.18 -19.72 -26.39
N ASP A 39 -6.57 -20.70 -25.72
CA ASP A 39 -7.11 -22.06 -25.60
C ASP A 39 -8.30 -22.12 -24.62
N ARG A 40 -8.39 -21.19 -23.66
CA ARG A 40 -9.36 -21.23 -22.56
C ARG A 40 -10.42 -20.13 -22.62
N THR A 41 -10.41 -19.31 -23.68
CA THR A 41 -11.43 -18.29 -23.94
C THR A 41 -12.19 -18.66 -25.21
N PRO A 42 -13.54 -18.73 -25.19
CA PRO A 42 -14.31 -18.98 -26.40
C PRO A 42 -13.96 -18.00 -27.52
N ALA A 43 -13.73 -18.52 -28.73
CA ALA A 43 -13.21 -17.74 -29.86
C ALA A 43 -14.09 -16.55 -30.28
N HIS A 44 -15.40 -16.62 -30.02
CA HIS A 44 -16.34 -15.53 -30.30
C HIS A 44 -16.35 -14.43 -29.22
N LEU A 45 -15.71 -14.67 -28.06
CA LEU A 45 -15.55 -13.69 -26.98
C LEU A 45 -14.18 -13.03 -27.03
N LEU A 46 -13.14 -13.74 -27.45
CA LEU A 46 -11.78 -13.20 -27.51
C LEU A 46 -11.56 -12.37 -28.79
N LYS A 47 -11.66 -11.04 -28.65
CA LYS A 47 -11.48 -10.10 -29.76
C LYS A 47 -10.03 -10.07 -30.24
N GLU A 48 -9.14 -9.80 -29.30
CA GLU A 48 -7.73 -9.51 -29.55
C GLU A 48 -6.90 -9.67 -28.27
N ILE A 49 -5.60 -9.87 -28.45
CA ILE A 49 -4.58 -9.86 -27.40
C ILE A 49 -3.64 -8.69 -27.66
N ILE A 50 -3.34 -7.91 -26.64
CA ILE A 50 -2.49 -6.72 -26.71
C ILE A 50 -1.30 -6.94 -25.79
N LEU A 51 -0.11 -6.92 -26.36
CA LEU A 51 1.16 -7.08 -25.66
C LEU A 51 1.79 -5.70 -25.50
N VAL A 52 1.96 -5.24 -24.28
CA VAL A 52 2.58 -3.94 -23.97
C VAL A 52 3.96 -4.19 -23.39
N ASP A 53 4.98 -3.90 -24.20
CA ASP A 53 6.38 -3.96 -23.83
C ASP A 53 6.82 -2.64 -23.20
N ASP A 54 7.07 -2.66 -21.90
CA ASP A 54 7.55 -1.50 -21.13
C ASP A 54 9.07 -1.34 -21.23
N ASN A 55 9.55 -1.30 -22.48
CA ASN A 55 10.95 -1.10 -22.85
C ASN A 55 11.91 -2.21 -22.38
N SER A 56 11.58 -3.47 -22.70
CA SER A 56 12.43 -4.62 -22.44
C SER A 56 13.78 -4.55 -23.19
N ASN A 57 14.85 -4.99 -22.53
CA ASN A 57 16.18 -5.10 -23.12
C ASN A 57 16.50 -6.51 -23.64
N ASN A 58 15.68 -7.51 -23.32
CA ASN A 58 15.84 -8.89 -23.79
C ASN A 58 15.54 -9.01 -25.30
N GLU A 59 16.55 -9.39 -26.10
CA GLU A 59 16.42 -9.57 -27.55
C GLU A 59 15.41 -10.66 -27.96
N GLU A 60 15.16 -11.67 -27.11
CA GLU A 60 14.14 -12.67 -27.39
C GLU A 60 12.72 -12.07 -27.44
N LEU A 61 12.45 -11.05 -26.63
CA LEU A 61 11.16 -10.33 -26.60
C LEU A 61 11.00 -9.34 -27.77
N LYS A 62 12.06 -9.17 -28.57
CA LYS A 62 12.03 -8.41 -29.81
C LYS A 62 11.77 -9.37 -30.96
N GLU A 63 12.81 -10.03 -31.47
CA GLU A 63 12.73 -10.79 -32.72
C GLU A 63 11.87 -12.06 -32.59
N LYS A 64 12.07 -12.88 -31.55
CA LYS A 64 11.34 -14.16 -31.43
C LYS A 64 9.87 -13.94 -31.12
N LEU A 65 9.55 -13.00 -30.23
CA LEU A 65 8.17 -12.63 -29.95
C LEU A 65 7.49 -12.05 -31.19
N GLN A 66 8.17 -11.18 -31.94
CA GLN A 66 7.61 -10.61 -33.18
C GLN A 66 7.32 -11.70 -34.21
N LYS A 67 8.24 -12.66 -34.38
CA LYS A 67 8.02 -13.80 -35.28
C LYS A 67 6.77 -14.60 -34.91
N TYR A 68 6.58 -14.90 -33.63
CA TYR A 68 5.37 -15.56 -33.15
C TYR A 68 4.10 -14.75 -33.44
N VAL A 69 4.14 -13.44 -33.18
CA VAL A 69 3.04 -12.52 -33.47
C VAL A 69 2.68 -12.54 -34.96
N ASP A 70 3.67 -12.49 -35.84
CA ASP A 70 3.49 -12.51 -37.29
C ASP A 70 2.88 -13.83 -37.76
N GLU A 71 3.32 -14.96 -37.22
CA GLU A 71 2.77 -16.30 -37.52
C GLU A 71 1.29 -16.42 -37.11
N VAL A 72 0.92 -15.92 -35.94
CA VAL A 72 -0.49 -15.91 -35.48
C VAL A 72 -1.33 -14.98 -36.35
N ASN A 73 -0.81 -13.77 -36.63
CA ASN A 73 -1.53 -12.77 -37.42
C ASN A 73 -1.65 -13.14 -38.90
N ALA A 74 -0.77 -14.00 -39.44
CA ALA A 74 -0.95 -14.56 -40.78
C ALA A 74 -2.24 -15.39 -40.89
N HIS A 75 -2.67 -16.02 -39.79
CA HIS A 75 -3.91 -16.80 -39.74
C HIS A 75 -5.12 -15.98 -39.28
N LYS A 76 -4.92 -15.03 -38.35
CA LYS A 76 -5.97 -14.14 -37.83
C LYS A 76 -5.45 -12.69 -37.82
N PRO A 77 -5.60 -11.94 -38.94
CA PRO A 77 -5.01 -10.61 -39.08
C PRO A 77 -5.40 -9.64 -37.96
N GLY A 78 -4.40 -9.01 -37.36
CA GLY A 78 -4.57 -8.02 -36.28
C GLY A 78 -5.04 -8.59 -34.95
N PHE A 79 -5.00 -9.92 -34.77
CA PHE A 79 -5.44 -10.57 -33.54
C PHE A 79 -4.51 -10.31 -32.36
N ILE A 80 -3.19 -10.32 -32.59
CA ILE A 80 -2.21 -9.91 -31.60
C ILE A 80 -1.63 -8.56 -31.99
N LYS A 81 -1.74 -7.57 -31.11
CA LYS A 81 -1.15 -6.23 -31.25
C LYS A 81 0.02 -6.08 -30.29
N VAL A 82 1.10 -5.45 -30.74
CA VAL A 82 2.25 -5.15 -29.89
C VAL A 82 2.39 -3.64 -29.76
N VAL A 83 2.41 -3.13 -28.53
CA VAL A 83 2.69 -1.74 -28.18
C VAL A 83 4.04 -1.71 -27.49
N ARG A 84 5.00 -0.97 -28.04
CA ARG A 84 6.34 -0.83 -27.45
C ARG A 84 6.57 0.59 -26.97
N HIS A 85 6.93 0.75 -25.71
CA HIS A 85 7.35 2.04 -25.19
C HIS A 85 8.80 2.36 -25.60
N SER A 86 9.09 3.64 -25.79
CA SER A 86 10.44 4.13 -26.12
C SER A 86 11.35 4.29 -24.90
N LYS A 87 10.77 4.25 -23.70
CA LYS A 87 11.42 4.27 -22.39
C LYS A 87 10.56 3.48 -21.40
N GLN A 88 11.11 3.13 -20.26
CA GLN A 88 10.34 2.47 -19.20
C GLN A 88 9.35 3.47 -18.57
N GLU A 89 8.06 3.20 -18.70
CA GLU A 89 6.96 4.03 -18.21
C GLU A 89 6.34 3.50 -16.91
N GLY A 90 6.57 2.22 -16.58
CA GLY A 90 6.03 1.54 -15.41
C GLY A 90 4.69 0.83 -15.69
N LEU A 91 4.27 0.03 -14.70
CA LEU A 91 3.07 -0.81 -14.76
C LEU A 91 1.82 0.00 -15.13
N ILE A 92 1.67 1.15 -14.50
CA ILE A 92 0.45 1.97 -14.51
C ILE A 92 0.20 2.53 -15.90
N ARG A 93 1.19 3.22 -16.45
CA ARG A 93 1.11 3.79 -17.81
C ARG A 93 1.05 2.71 -18.87
N SER A 94 1.72 1.58 -18.66
CA SER A 94 1.61 0.41 -19.55
C SER A 94 0.20 -0.17 -19.62
N ARG A 95 -0.51 -0.29 -18.49
CA ARG A 95 -1.93 -0.66 -18.47
C ARG A 95 -2.79 0.32 -19.25
N VAL A 96 -2.53 1.63 -19.10
CA VAL A 96 -3.26 2.67 -19.83
C VAL A 96 -2.97 2.63 -21.33
N SER A 97 -1.72 2.44 -21.75
CA SER A 97 -1.33 2.25 -23.15
C SER A 97 -2.02 1.03 -23.78
N GLY A 98 -2.07 -0.09 -23.06
CA GLY A 98 -2.79 -1.28 -23.51
C GLY A 98 -4.29 -1.05 -23.65
N TRP A 99 -4.91 -0.34 -22.70
CA TRP A 99 -6.31 0.08 -22.81
C TRP A 99 -6.55 0.98 -24.03
N ARG A 100 -5.65 1.94 -24.33
CA ARG A 100 -5.77 2.82 -25.51
C ARG A 100 -5.74 2.03 -26.83
N ALA A 101 -5.04 0.90 -26.88
CA ALA A 101 -4.97 0.03 -28.05
C ALA A 101 -6.16 -0.94 -28.18
N ALA A 102 -6.93 -1.12 -27.10
CA ALA A 102 -8.05 -2.04 -27.02
C ALA A 102 -9.31 -1.50 -27.70
N THR A 103 -10.01 -2.39 -28.40
CA THR A 103 -11.19 -2.08 -29.22
C THR A 103 -12.45 -2.82 -28.78
N ALA A 104 -12.34 -3.88 -27.97
CA ALA A 104 -13.51 -4.59 -27.46
C ALA A 104 -14.29 -3.76 -26.42
N PRO A 105 -15.58 -4.09 -26.17
CA PRO A 105 -16.36 -3.44 -25.12
C PRO A 105 -15.80 -3.65 -23.70
N VAL A 106 -15.17 -4.81 -23.45
CA VAL A 106 -14.56 -5.15 -22.16
C VAL A 106 -13.05 -5.28 -22.32
N VAL A 107 -12.28 -4.77 -21.35
CA VAL A 107 -10.82 -4.90 -21.32
C VAL A 107 -10.38 -5.65 -20.08
N ALA A 108 -9.54 -6.65 -20.27
CA ALA A 108 -8.91 -7.47 -19.26
C ALA A 108 -7.44 -7.07 -19.13
N LEU A 109 -7.05 -6.47 -18.01
CA LEU A 109 -5.69 -5.96 -17.77
C LEU A 109 -4.95 -6.93 -16.86
N PHE A 110 -3.99 -7.67 -17.43
CA PHE A 110 -3.25 -8.74 -16.77
C PHE A 110 -1.74 -8.52 -16.79
N ASP A 111 -1.07 -9.08 -15.80
CA ASP A 111 0.37 -9.30 -15.82
C ASP A 111 0.70 -10.42 -16.84
N ALA A 112 1.92 -10.44 -17.38
CA ALA A 112 2.33 -11.38 -18.43
C ALA A 112 2.72 -12.80 -17.94
N HIS A 113 2.44 -13.13 -16.68
CA HIS A 113 2.80 -14.40 -16.04
C HIS A 113 1.59 -15.02 -15.32
N VAL A 114 0.56 -15.27 -16.12
CA VAL A 114 -0.72 -15.86 -15.68
C VAL A 114 -1.12 -17.06 -16.53
N GLU A 115 -1.95 -17.95 -15.97
CA GLU A 115 -2.58 -19.05 -16.69
C GLU A 115 -4.09 -19.06 -16.43
N PHE A 116 -4.88 -19.05 -17.52
CA PHE A 116 -6.33 -18.98 -17.45
C PHE A 116 -6.96 -20.35 -17.22
N ASN A 117 -7.94 -20.44 -16.31
CA ASN A 117 -8.73 -21.65 -16.14
C ASN A 117 -9.87 -21.74 -17.17
N VAL A 118 -10.38 -22.94 -17.43
CA VAL A 118 -11.55 -23.15 -18.31
C VAL A 118 -12.77 -22.45 -17.70
N GLY A 119 -13.50 -21.69 -18.52
CA GLY A 119 -14.73 -21.02 -18.11
C GLY A 119 -14.51 -19.74 -17.30
N TRP A 120 -13.33 -19.13 -17.39
CA TRP A 120 -13.02 -17.91 -16.64
C TRP A 120 -13.77 -16.67 -17.16
N ALA A 121 -14.05 -16.60 -18.47
CA ALA A 121 -14.47 -15.37 -19.14
C ALA A 121 -15.98 -15.13 -19.02
N GLU A 122 -16.78 -16.16 -19.22
CA GLU A 122 -18.24 -16.12 -19.22
C GLU A 122 -18.84 -15.53 -17.93
N PRO A 123 -18.43 -15.96 -16.71
CA PRO A 123 -18.93 -15.34 -15.48
C PRO A 123 -18.55 -13.86 -15.37
N VAL A 124 -17.36 -13.47 -15.82
CA VAL A 124 -16.89 -12.08 -15.77
C VAL A 124 -17.70 -11.21 -16.73
N LEU A 125 -17.83 -11.66 -17.98
CA LEU A 125 -18.51 -10.92 -19.04
C LEU A 125 -20.01 -10.79 -18.77
N SER A 126 -20.64 -11.86 -18.26
CA SER A 126 -22.04 -11.82 -17.82
C SER A 126 -22.21 -10.79 -16.70
N ARG A 127 -21.29 -10.77 -15.73
CA ARG A 127 -21.38 -9.87 -14.58
C ARG A 127 -21.20 -8.40 -14.97
N ILE A 128 -20.31 -8.09 -15.91
CA ILE A 128 -20.13 -6.73 -16.44
C ILE A 128 -21.33 -6.34 -17.32
N LYS A 129 -21.88 -7.26 -18.13
CA LYS A 129 -23.07 -6.98 -18.95
C LYS A 129 -24.28 -6.57 -18.12
N GLU A 130 -24.48 -7.21 -16.97
CA GLU A 130 -25.56 -6.83 -16.03
C GLU A 130 -25.40 -5.41 -15.47
N ASN A 131 -24.16 -4.96 -15.25
CA ASN A 131 -23.87 -3.60 -14.80
C ASN A 131 -22.43 -3.22 -15.16
N ARG A 132 -22.29 -2.33 -16.13
CA ARG A 132 -20.99 -1.86 -16.64
C ARG A 132 -20.09 -1.17 -15.60
N LYS A 133 -20.66 -0.73 -14.48
CA LYS A 133 -19.92 -0.05 -13.39
C LYS A 133 -19.22 -1.02 -12.41
N ARG A 134 -19.18 -2.31 -12.75
CA ARG A 134 -18.49 -3.33 -11.97
C ARG A 134 -17.06 -3.50 -12.49
N VAL A 135 -16.10 -3.43 -11.58
CA VAL A 135 -14.72 -3.85 -11.84
C VAL A 135 -14.54 -5.22 -11.22
N ILE A 136 -14.16 -6.18 -12.04
CA ILE A 136 -14.10 -7.58 -11.65
C ILE A 136 -12.65 -8.01 -11.48
N SER A 137 -12.34 -8.58 -10.32
CA SER A 137 -11.13 -9.38 -10.12
C SER A 137 -11.48 -10.86 -10.27
N PRO A 138 -10.67 -11.66 -10.97
CA PRO A 138 -10.75 -13.11 -10.84
C PRO A 138 -10.36 -13.54 -9.42
N SER A 139 -10.69 -14.78 -9.06
CA SER A 139 -10.03 -15.48 -7.95
C SER A 139 -8.65 -15.91 -8.42
N PHE A 140 -7.61 -15.50 -7.71
CA PHE A 140 -6.24 -15.88 -8.05
C PHE A 140 -5.87 -17.23 -7.45
N ASP A 141 -5.08 -18.01 -8.18
CA ASP A 141 -4.33 -19.17 -7.70
C ASP A 141 -2.83 -18.88 -7.80
N ASN A 142 -2.00 -19.58 -7.04
CA ASN A 142 -0.55 -19.40 -7.10
C ASN A 142 0.07 -20.43 -8.05
N ILE A 143 0.94 -19.97 -8.94
CA ILE A 143 1.87 -20.82 -9.67
C ILE A 143 3.22 -20.67 -8.99
N LYS A 144 3.69 -21.73 -8.33
CA LYS A 144 4.98 -21.69 -7.63
C LYS A 144 6.11 -21.42 -8.64
N TYR A 145 6.94 -20.42 -8.36
CA TYR A 145 7.97 -19.95 -9.30
C TYR A 145 9.08 -20.98 -9.58
N ASP A 146 9.27 -21.97 -8.70
CA ASP A 146 10.35 -22.95 -8.74
C ASP A 146 9.97 -24.22 -9.51
N ASN A 147 8.74 -24.71 -9.35
CA ASN A 147 8.29 -25.97 -9.93
C ASN A 147 7.03 -25.86 -10.82
N PHE A 148 6.42 -24.67 -10.92
CA PHE A 148 5.20 -24.39 -11.68
C PHE A 148 3.95 -25.20 -11.26
N GLU A 149 3.95 -25.77 -10.06
CA GLU A 149 2.75 -26.37 -9.48
C GLU A 149 1.71 -25.27 -9.19
N ILE A 150 0.45 -25.55 -9.54
CA ILE A 150 -0.68 -24.67 -9.20
C ILE A 150 -1.18 -25.02 -7.80
N GLU A 151 -1.11 -24.05 -6.90
CA GLU A 151 -1.69 -24.09 -5.58
C GLU A 151 -3.00 -23.28 -5.56
N GLU A 152 -4.12 -23.96 -5.27
CA GLU A 152 -5.42 -23.31 -5.19
C GLU A 152 -5.51 -22.44 -3.94
N TYR A 153 -5.75 -21.13 -4.12
CA TYR A 153 -5.95 -20.23 -2.99
C TYR A 153 -7.40 -20.23 -2.49
N PRO A 154 -7.62 -20.04 -1.17
CA PRO A 154 -8.94 -19.88 -0.59
C PRO A 154 -9.71 -18.70 -1.18
N LEU A 155 -11.04 -18.85 -1.24
CA LEU A 155 -11.92 -17.75 -1.63
C LEU A 155 -11.81 -16.61 -0.64
N SER A 156 -11.38 -15.46 -1.14
CA SER A 156 -11.05 -14.29 -0.32
C SER A 156 -11.64 -13.03 -0.93
N ALA A 157 -12.03 -12.09 -0.07
CA ALA A 157 -12.16 -10.71 -0.48
C ALA A 157 -10.76 -10.07 -0.58
N GLN A 158 -10.69 -8.87 -1.14
CA GLN A 158 -9.44 -8.15 -1.35
C GLN A 158 -9.47 -6.79 -0.65
N GLY A 159 -8.46 -6.50 0.18
CA GLY A 159 -8.33 -5.28 0.96
C GLY A 159 -6.91 -4.73 0.95
N PHE A 160 -6.60 -3.86 1.91
CA PHE A 160 -5.29 -3.22 2.03
C PHE A 160 -5.03 -2.70 3.45
N ASP A 161 -3.77 -2.47 3.81
CA ASP A 161 -3.38 -1.79 5.05
C ASP A 161 -3.17 -0.28 4.88
N TRP A 162 -2.78 0.43 5.93
CA TRP A 162 -2.56 1.88 5.87
C TRP A 162 -1.29 2.28 5.11
N GLU A 163 -0.37 1.35 4.82
CA GLU A 163 0.74 1.58 3.88
C GLU A 163 0.28 1.45 2.42
N LEU A 164 -0.96 0.99 2.21
CA LEU A 164 -1.61 0.66 0.94
C LEU A 164 -1.06 -0.61 0.27
N TRP A 165 -0.55 -1.54 1.06
CA TRP A 165 -0.27 -2.89 0.58
C TRP A 165 -1.55 -3.71 0.50
N CYS A 166 -1.73 -4.38 -0.63
CA CYS A 166 -2.85 -5.28 -0.85
C CYS A 166 -2.82 -6.50 0.09
N ARG A 167 -3.98 -6.92 0.57
CA ARG A 167 -4.13 -8.09 1.46
C ARG A 167 -5.35 -8.91 1.09
N TYR A 168 -5.26 -10.21 1.25
CA TYR A 168 -6.44 -11.07 1.23
C TYR A 168 -7.22 -10.94 2.53
N LEU A 169 -8.54 -10.86 2.42
CA LEU A 169 -9.46 -10.79 3.54
C LEU A 169 -10.41 -11.98 3.51
N ASN A 170 -10.92 -12.35 4.68
CA ASN A 170 -12.08 -13.24 4.73
C ASN A 170 -13.26 -12.60 3.99
N PRO A 171 -14.04 -13.36 3.20
CA PRO A 171 -15.26 -12.86 2.61
C PRO A 171 -16.19 -12.27 3.68
N PRO A 172 -16.96 -11.21 3.37
CA PRO A 172 -17.87 -10.59 4.33
C PRO A 172 -18.81 -11.62 4.95
N LYS A 173 -19.14 -11.47 6.24
CA LYS A 173 -20.05 -12.38 6.96
C LYS A 173 -21.39 -12.58 6.23
N SER A 174 -21.89 -11.56 5.53
CA SER A 174 -23.11 -11.63 4.72
C SER A 174 -22.99 -12.59 3.52
N TRP A 175 -21.79 -12.74 2.94
CA TRP A 175 -21.56 -13.66 1.82
C TRP A 175 -21.64 -15.11 2.28
N TRP A 176 -21.05 -15.45 3.44
CA TRP A 176 -21.15 -16.78 4.02
C TRP A 176 -22.59 -17.20 4.33
N LYS A 177 -23.44 -16.26 4.74
CA LYS A 177 -24.88 -16.49 4.98
C LYS A 177 -25.69 -16.83 3.72
N LEU A 178 -25.15 -16.60 2.52
CA LEU A 178 -25.82 -16.95 1.27
C LEU A 178 -25.75 -18.46 0.97
N GLU A 179 -24.84 -19.19 1.63
CA GLU A 179 -24.57 -20.62 1.37
C GLU A 179 -24.34 -20.96 -0.11
N ASN A 180 -23.85 -19.96 -0.86
CA ASN A 180 -23.59 -20.06 -2.28
C ASN A 180 -22.15 -19.64 -2.58
N THR A 181 -21.27 -20.64 -2.67
CA THR A 181 -19.84 -20.46 -2.95
C THR A 181 -19.54 -20.01 -4.39
N THR A 182 -20.56 -19.86 -5.24
CA THR A 182 -20.44 -19.28 -6.59
C THR A 182 -20.76 -17.79 -6.63
N ALA A 183 -21.36 -17.23 -5.56
CA ALA A 183 -21.79 -15.85 -5.53
C ALA A 183 -20.58 -14.89 -5.58
N PRO A 184 -20.69 -13.73 -6.26
CA PRO A 184 -19.66 -12.70 -6.24
C PRO A 184 -19.32 -12.25 -4.80
N ILE A 185 -18.03 -12.06 -4.52
CA ILE A 185 -17.54 -11.54 -3.24
C ILE A 185 -17.28 -10.05 -3.41
N ARG A 186 -18.02 -9.21 -2.70
CA ARG A 186 -17.73 -7.76 -2.64
C ARG A 186 -16.38 -7.56 -1.96
N SER A 187 -15.51 -6.79 -2.61
CA SER A 187 -14.14 -6.56 -2.14
C SER A 187 -13.84 -5.07 -2.00
N PRO A 188 -13.23 -4.61 -0.89
CA PRO A 188 -12.77 -3.23 -0.74
C PRO A 188 -11.83 -2.73 -1.83
N ALA A 189 -10.89 -3.56 -2.26
CA ALA A 189 -9.83 -3.21 -3.20
C ALA A 189 -9.64 -4.29 -4.26
N LEU A 190 -8.68 -4.05 -5.15
CA LEU A 190 -8.22 -4.96 -6.18
C LEU A 190 -6.80 -5.43 -5.83
N ILE A 191 -6.46 -6.67 -6.17
CA ILE A 191 -5.08 -7.19 -6.09
C ILE A 191 -4.60 -7.46 -7.52
N GLY A 192 -3.93 -6.49 -8.12
CA GLY A 192 -3.26 -6.67 -9.40
C GLY A 192 -4.21 -6.63 -10.60
N CYS A 193 -4.50 -7.79 -11.17
CA CYS A 193 -5.18 -7.90 -12.47
C CYS A 193 -6.70 -7.70 -12.34
N PHE A 194 -7.32 -7.06 -13.34
CA PHE A 194 -8.76 -6.78 -13.30
C PHE A 194 -9.37 -6.69 -14.69
N ILE A 195 -10.70 -6.86 -14.74
CA ILE A 195 -11.51 -6.78 -15.95
C ILE A 195 -12.57 -5.70 -15.75
N VAL A 196 -12.74 -4.85 -16.76
CA VAL A 196 -13.61 -3.67 -16.68
C VAL A 196 -14.22 -3.33 -18.03
N ASP A 197 -15.41 -2.73 -18.01
CA ASP A 197 -16.00 -2.08 -19.19
C ASP A 197 -15.10 -0.93 -19.68
N ARG A 198 -14.79 -0.93 -20.99
CA ARG A 198 -13.78 -0.04 -21.58
C ARG A 198 -14.15 1.43 -21.42
N GLU A 199 -15.41 1.78 -21.65
CA GLU A 199 -15.90 3.15 -21.60
C GLU A 199 -16.05 3.63 -20.15
N TYR A 200 -16.58 2.78 -19.28
CA TYR A 200 -16.65 3.07 -17.85
C TYR A 200 -15.26 3.38 -17.29
N PHE A 201 -14.23 2.59 -17.63
CA PHE A 201 -12.87 2.83 -17.15
C PHE A 201 -12.34 4.22 -17.55
N GLN A 202 -12.65 4.67 -18.77
CA GLN A 202 -12.32 6.01 -19.23
C GLN A 202 -13.13 7.09 -18.50
N GLU A 203 -14.43 6.89 -18.31
CA GLU A 203 -15.33 7.82 -17.61
C GLU A 203 -14.85 8.11 -16.18
N ILE A 204 -14.36 7.07 -15.49
CA ILE A 204 -13.82 7.22 -14.13
C ILE A 204 -12.35 7.67 -14.12
N GLY A 205 -11.74 7.95 -15.27
CA GLY A 205 -10.41 8.55 -15.38
C GLY A 205 -9.24 7.58 -15.35
N LEU A 206 -9.39 6.35 -15.87
CA LEU A 206 -8.33 5.34 -16.03
C LEU A 206 -7.52 5.12 -14.74
N LEU A 207 -6.24 4.72 -14.82
CA LEU A 207 -5.32 4.80 -13.67
C LEU A 207 -4.70 6.20 -13.60
N ASP A 208 -4.21 6.60 -12.42
CA ASP A 208 -3.47 7.84 -12.24
C ASP A 208 -2.08 7.76 -12.89
N GLU A 209 -1.94 8.26 -14.12
CA GLU A 209 -0.66 8.27 -14.86
C GLU A 209 0.45 9.13 -14.19
N GLY A 210 0.11 9.93 -13.16
CA GLY A 210 1.06 10.64 -12.32
C GLY A 210 1.72 9.78 -11.24
N MET A 211 1.26 8.54 -11.04
CA MET A 211 1.96 7.53 -10.25
C MET A 211 3.15 6.96 -11.00
N GLU A 212 4.15 6.51 -10.26
CA GLU A 212 5.42 6.05 -10.79
C GLU A 212 5.61 4.55 -10.59
N VAL A 213 6.11 3.86 -11.62
CA VAL A 213 6.59 2.47 -11.60
C VAL A 213 5.55 1.44 -11.13
N TYR A 214 5.31 1.34 -9.82
CA TYR A 214 4.50 0.31 -9.17
C TYR A 214 3.97 0.78 -7.81
N GLY A 215 2.80 0.29 -7.39
CA GLY A 215 2.29 0.38 -6.02
C GLY A 215 1.21 1.45 -5.84
N GLY A 216 0.20 1.10 -5.04
CA GLY A 216 -0.93 1.96 -4.70
C GLY A 216 -2.02 2.07 -5.77
N GLU A 217 -1.77 1.70 -7.02
CA GLU A 217 -2.70 1.89 -8.15
C GLU A 217 -3.95 1.02 -8.03
N ASN A 218 -3.81 -0.22 -7.56
CA ASN A 218 -4.94 -1.14 -7.40
C ASN A 218 -5.84 -0.70 -6.24
N VAL A 219 -5.23 -0.18 -5.17
CA VAL A 219 -5.94 0.39 -4.01
C VAL A 219 -6.65 1.69 -4.40
N GLU A 220 -5.98 2.59 -5.13
CA GLU A 220 -6.57 3.82 -5.67
C GLU A 220 -7.82 3.52 -6.49
N LEU A 221 -7.71 2.58 -7.44
CA LEU A 221 -8.81 2.21 -8.31
C LEU A 221 -9.96 1.62 -7.49
N GLY A 222 -9.67 0.74 -6.52
CA GLY A 222 -10.68 0.16 -5.64
C GLY A 222 -11.46 1.22 -4.84
N ILE A 223 -10.74 2.13 -4.17
CA ILE A 223 -11.33 3.23 -3.40
C ILE A 223 -12.20 4.11 -4.31
N ARG A 224 -11.65 4.56 -5.44
CA ARG A 224 -12.36 5.42 -6.40
C ARG A 224 -13.62 4.76 -6.95
N VAL A 225 -13.53 3.50 -7.40
CA VAL A 225 -14.69 2.78 -7.95
C VAL A 225 -15.85 2.76 -6.95
N TRP A 226 -15.57 2.43 -5.69
CA TRP A 226 -16.59 2.41 -4.65
C TRP A 226 -17.14 3.80 -4.32
N GLN A 227 -16.27 4.78 -4.10
CA GLN A 227 -16.69 6.14 -3.76
C GLN A 227 -17.49 6.79 -4.89
N CYS A 228 -17.19 6.49 -6.16
CA CYS A 228 -17.81 7.10 -7.33
C CYS A 228 -18.98 6.27 -7.90
N GLY A 229 -19.53 5.31 -7.14
CA GLY A 229 -20.80 4.66 -7.45
C GLY A 229 -20.72 3.39 -8.30
N GLY A 230 -19.52 2.81 -8.46
CA GLY A 230 -19.33 1.46 -8.97
C GLY A 230 -19.16 0.44 -7.84
N SER A 231 -18.68 -0.74 -8.19
CA SER A 231 -18.35 -1.80 -7.22
C SER A 231 -17.18 -2.66 -7.69
N VAL A 232 -16.38 -3.12 -6.73
CA VAL A 232 -15.34 -4.13 -6.95
C VAL A 232 -15.83 -5.49 -6.45
N GLU A 233 -15.68 -6.52 -7.28
CA GLU A 233 -16.12 -7.87 -6.97
C GLU A 233 -15.06 -8.90 -7.38
N VAL A 234 -14.85 -9.91 -6.52
CA VAL A 234 -14.07 -11.11 -6.83
C VAL A 234 -15.06 -12.20 -7.23
N LEU A 235 -14.84 -12.86 -8.37
CA LEU A 235 -15.72 -13.94 -8.84
C LEU A 235 -15.11 -15.33 -8.56
N PRO A 236 -15.69 -16.13 -7.64
CA PRO A 236 -15.18 -17.48 -7.32
C PRO A 236 -15.12 -18.45 -8.52
N CYS A 237 -15.96 -18.23 -9.54
CA CYS A 237 -16.02 -19.08 -10.72
C CYS A 237 -15.10 -18.62 -11.87
N SER A 238 -14.45 -17.47 -11.74
CA SER A 238 -13.41 -17.03 -12.67
C SER A 238 -12.06 -17.19 -11.96
N ARG A 239 -11.34 -18.27 -12.25
CA ARG A 239 -10.03 -18.55 -11.64
C ARG A 239 -8.90 -18.32 -12.63
N ILE A 240 -7.86 -17.64 -12.17
CA ILE A 240 -6.64 -17.36 -12.94
C ILE A 240 -5.45 -17.63 -12.03
N ALA A 241 -4.52 -18.46 -12.47
CA ALA A 241 -3.30 -18.72 -11.73
C ALA A 241 -2.24 -17.67 -12.09
N HIS A 242 -1.48 -17.18 -11.11
CA HIS A 242 -0.47 -16.12 -11.27
C HIS A 242 0.86 -16.61 -10.68
N ILE A 243 1.98 -16.33 -11.34
CA ILE A 243 3.31 -16.68 -10.82
C ILE A 243 3.71 -15.71 -9.71
N GLU A 244 3.75 -16.20 -8.47
CA GLU A 244 4.28 -15.43 -7.34
C GLU A 244 5.80 -15.33 -7.45
N ARG A 245 6.27 -14.19 -7.95
CA ARG A 245 7.70 -13.90 -8.05
C ARG A 245 8.32 -13.70 -6.67
N ALA A 246 9.49 -14.31 -6.46
CA ALA A 246 10.33 -14.03 -5.29
C ALA A 246 10.79 -12.56 -5.23
N HIS A 247 10.97 -11.89 -6.38
CA HIS A 247 11.40 -10.49 -6.49
C HIS A 247 10.66 -9.77 -7.62
N LYS A 248 10.36 -8.47 -7.47
CA LYS A 248 9.72 -7.65 -8.51
C LYS A 248 10.80 -7.04 -9.44
N PRO A 249 10.73 -7.20 -10.78
CA PRO A 249 11.83 -6.85 -11.68
C PRO A 249 11.83 -5.37 -12.15
N TYR A 250 11.03 -4.49 -11.53
CA TYR A 250 10.83 -3.12 -12.04
C TYR A 250 11.97 -2.16 -11.66
N THR A 251 12.49 -2.28 -10.42
CA THR A 251 13.58 -1.47 -9.86
C THR A 251 14.11 -2.16 -8.60
N GLU A 252 15.35 -1.88 -8.22
CA GLU A 252 15.99 -2.41 -7.01
C GLU A 252 15.41 -1.79 -5.72
N ASP A 253 14.98 -0.51 -5.77
CA ASP A 253 14.32 0.16 -4.65
C ASP A 253 12.94 0.70 -5.05
N LEU A 254 11.90 0.05 -4.54
CA LEU A 254 10.50 0.45 -4.75
C LEU A 254 10.01 1.43 -3.67
N THR A 255 10.74 1.58 -2.56
CA THR A 255 10.26 2.27 -1.36
C THR A 255 9.87 3.71 -1.64
N ALA A 256 10.71 4.45 -2.35
CA ALA A 256 10.45 5.84 -2.71
C ALA A 256 9.19 5.99 -3.58
N HIS A 257 9.04 5.13 -4.60
CA HIS A 257 7.91 5.19 -5.53
C HIS A 257 6.59 4.78 -4.86
N VAL A 258 6.59 3.69 -4.08
CA VAL A 258 5.39 3.21 -3.38
C VAL A 258 4.94 4.25 -2.35
N ARG A 259 5.88 4.80 -1.58
CA ARG A 259 5.60 5.87 -0.60
C ARG A 259 5.00 7.11 -1.27
N ARG A 260 5.60 7.57 -2.37
CA ARG A 260 5.09 8.70 -3.16
C ARG A 260 3.68 8.44 -3.68
N ASN A 261 3.45 7.27 -4.29
CA ASN A 261 2.15 6.90 -4.85
C ASN A 261 1.09 6.79 -3.74
N ALA A 262 1.44 6.24 -2.58
CA ALA A 262 0.52 6.15 -1.44
C ALA A 262 0.06 7.53 -0.95
N LEU A 263 0.96 8.51 -0.89
CA LEU A 263 0.59 9.89 -0.57
C LEU A 263 -0.31 10.53 -1.63
N ARG A 264 -0.10 10.25 -2.93
CA ARG A 264 -1.04 10.70 -3.98
C ARG A 264 -2.44 10.16 -3.75
N VAL A 265 -2.58 8.87 -3.41
CA VAL A 265 -3.89 8.28 -3.08
C VAL A 265 -4.50 8.97 -1.85
N ALA A 266 -3.71 9.13 -0.80
CA ALA A 266 -4.14 9.71 0.46
C ALA A 266 -4.68 11.14 0.28
N GLU A 267 -3.94 11.99 -0.44
CA GLU A 267 -4.30 13.39 -0.68
C GLU A 267 -5.51 13.59 -1.59
N VAL A 268 -5.85 12.60 -2.42
CA VAL A 268 -6.99 12.69 -3.34
C VAL A 268 -8.24 12.05 -2.75
N TRP A 269 -8.13 10.87 -2.14
CA TRP A 269 -9.27 9.99 -1.90
C TRP A 269 -9.58 9.71 -0.42
N MET A 270 -8.64 9.98 0.49
CA MET A 270 -8.72 9.49 1.89
C MET A 270 -9.15 10.54 2.92
N ASP A 271 -9.46 11.76 2.50
CA ASP A 271 -10.02 12.83 3.35
C ASP A 271 -9.22 13.03 4.66
N GLU A 272 -9.87 13.07 5.83
CA GLU A 272 -9.22 13.20 7.14
C GLU A 272 -8.37 11.96 7.53
N PHE A 273 -8.60 10.81 6.88
CA PHE A 273 -7.91 9.55 7.14
C PHE A 273 -6.57 9.45 6.41
N LYS A 274 -6.22 10.43 5.55
CA LYS A 274 -4.88 10.51 4.97
C LYS A 274 -3.78 10.46 6.03
N SER A 275 -4.07 11.02 7.21
CA SER A 275 -3.23 10.95 8.41
C SER A 275 -2.73 9.56 8.75
N HIS A 276 -3.52 8.51 8.46
CA HIS A 276 -3.14 7.12 8.74
C HIS A 276 -2.06 6.62 7.78
N VAL A 277 -2.08 7.06 6.53
CA VAL A 277 -1.03 6.76 5.54
C VAL A 277 0.28 7.46 5.95
N TYR A 278 0.20 8.73 6.36
CA TYR A 278 1.35 9.45 6.90
C TYR A 278 1.93 8.77 8.16
N MET A 279 1.07 8.29 9.06
CA MET A 279 1.48 7.54 10.24
C MET A 279 2.17 6.21 9.87
N ALA A 280 1.56 5.44 8.96
CA ALA A 280 2.07 4.14 8.56
C ALA A 280 3.47 4.24 7.93
N TRP A 281 3.69 5.23 7.07
CA TRP A 281 4.98 5.48 6.42
C TRP A 281 5.96 6.30 7.27
N ASN A 282 5.60 6.69 8.50
CA ASN A 282 6.39 7.57 9.37
C ASN A 282 6.80 8.89 8.70
N ILE A 283 5.83 9.57 8.07
CA ILE A 283 6.04 10.83 7.35
C ILE A 283 5.35 11.97 8.12
N PRO A 284 6.01 13.11 8.37
CA PRO A 284 5.34 14.28 8.95
C PRO A 284 4.22 14.81 8.05
N GLN A 285 3.06 15.16 8.63
CA GLN A 285 1.91 15.62 7.85
C GLN A 285 2.05 17.06 7.32
N GLU A 286 2.73 17.93 8.05
CA GLU A 286 2.86 19.35 7.69
C GLU A 286 3.95 19.59 6.63
N ASP A 287 5.04 18.84 6.72
CA ASP A 287 6.15 18.86 5.77
C ASP A 287 6.62 17.43 5.49
N SER A 288 6.05 16.82 4.46
CA SER A 288 6.39 15.44 4.09
C SER A 288 7.79 15.33 3.47
N GLY A 289 8.34 16.43 2.95
CA GLY A 289 9.55 16.44 2.12
C GLY A 289 9.45 15.63 0.81
N ILE A 290 8.27 15.12 0.46
CA ILE A 290 8.07 14.24 -0.70
C ILE A 290 7.26 14.98 -1.77
N ASP A 291 7.86 15.16 -2.94
CA ASP A 291 7.16 15.68 -4.11
C ASP A 291 6.23 14.61 -4.71
N ILE A 292 4.94 14.74 -4.40
CA ILE A 292 3.91 13.87 -4.93
C ILE A 292 3.44 14.29 -6.34
N GLY A 293 3.96 15.38 -6.91
CA GLY A 293 3.54 15.96 -8.19
C GLY A 293 2.13 16.56 -8.17
N ASP A 294 1.67 17.02 -9.33
CA ASP A 294 0.32 17.59 -9.44
C ASP A 294 -0.77 16.50 -9.32
N ILE A 295 -1.79 16.81 -8.51
CA ILE A 295 -2.98 15.98 -8.25
C ILE A 295 -4.29 16.74 -8.54
N SER A 296 -4.20 17.93 -9.14
CA SER A 296 -5.33 18.82 -9.41
C SER A 296 -6.39 18.15 -10.29
N GLU A 297 -5.97 17.44 -11.34
CA GLU A 297 -6.87 16.71 -12.23
C GLU A 297 -7.60 15.58 -11.50
N ARG A 298 -6.91 14.83 -10.63
CA ARG A 298 -7.52 13.75 -9.84
C ARG A 298 -8.55 14.31 -8.84
N LYS A 299 -8.24 15.43 -8.18
CA LYS A 299 -9.18 16.15 -7.29
C LYS A 299 -10.38 16.70 -8.07
N ALA A 300 -10.17 17.25 -9.26
CA ALA A 300 -11.26 17.75 -10.13
C ALA A 300 -12.17 16.61 -10.60
N LEU A 301 -11.60 15.47 -10.98
CA LEU A 301 -12.32 14.26 -11.34
C LEU A 301 -13.21 13.75 -10.20
N ARG A 302 -12.66 13.65 -8.98
CA ARG A 302 -13.43 13.27 -7.78
C ARG A 302 -14.64 14.17 -7.55
N LYS A 303 -14.48 15.49 -7.72
CA LYS A 303 -15.58 16.46 -7.63
C LYS A 303 -16.59 16.28 -8.76
N LYS A 304 -16.13 16.13 -10.01
CA LYS A 304 -16.98 15.95 -11.20
C LYS A 304 -17.89 14.72 -11.08
N LEU A 305 -17.35 13.61 -10.56
CA LEU A 305 -18.08 12.36 -10.39
C LEU A 305 -18.96 12.32 -9.12
N GLN A 306 -18.94 13.39 -8.32
CA GLN A 306 -19.70 13.50 -7.06
C GLN A 306 -19.44 12.30 -6.12
N CYS A 307 -18.17 11.91 -6.01
CA CYS A 307 -17.81 10.73 -5.24
C CYS A 307 -18.05 10.94 -3.74
N LYS A 308 -18.38 9.85 -3.05
CA LYS A 308 -18.62 9.79 -1.61
C LYS A 308 -17.33 10.02 -0.82
N THR A 309 -17.47 10.27 0.48
CA THR A 309 -16.35 10.47 1.40
C THR A 309 -15.63 9.15 1.70
N PHE A 310 -14.39 9.23 2.17
CA PHE A 310 -13.65 8.06 2.63
C PHE A 310 -14.24 7.46 3.90
N ARG A 311 -14.83 8.30 4.76
CA ARG A 311 -15.61 7.80 5.91
C ARG A 311 -16.76 6.88 5.47
N TRP A 312 -17.48 7.23 4.41
CA TRP A 312 -18.54 6.35 3.88
C TRP A 312 -17.96 5.03 3.37
N TYR A 313 -16.80 5.08 2.71
CA TYR A 313 -16.09 3.89 2.21
C TYR A 313 -15.71 2.95 3.37
N LEU A 314 -15.07 3.47 4.42
CA LEU A 314 -14.70 2.68 5.60
C LEU A 314 -15.93 2.05 6.26
N VAL A 315 -17.02 2.79 6.45
CA VAL A 315 -18.21 2.26 7.13
C VAL A 315 -19.02 1.28 6.27
N SER A 316 -19.10 1.51 4.95
CA SER A 316 -20.04 0.79 4.07
C SER A 316 -19.39 -0.29 3.20
N VAL A 317 -18.07 -0.21 3.01
CA VAL A 317 -17.31 -1.06 2.09
C VAL A 317 -16.22 -1.82 2.84
N TYR A 318 -15.47 -1.17 3.72
CA TYR A 318 -14.35 -1.79 4.44
C TYR A 318 -14.42 -1.61 5.97
N PRO A 319 -15.50 -2.08 6.64
CA PRO A 319 -15.72 -1.85 8.06
C PRO A 319 -14.72 -2.57 8.98
N GLU A 320 -14.01 -3.57 8.46
CA GLU A 320 -12.98 -4.31 9.19
C GLU A 320 -11.66 -3.51 9.32
N MET A 321 -11.44 -2.49 8.47
CA MET A 321 -10.22 -1.67 8.53
C MET A 321 -10.18 -0.84 9.81
N ARG A 322 -9.10 -0.98 10.60
CA ARG A 322 -8.96 -0.33 11.90
C ARG A 322 -8.66 1.17 11.73
N MET A 323 -9.40 2.02 12.45
CA MET A 323 -9.17 3.47 12.47
C MET A 323 -8.46 3.91 13.75
N TYR A 324 -7.48 4.81 13.61
CA TYR A 324 -6.66 5.38 14.67
C TYR A 324 -6.98 6.87 14.84
N SER A 325 -7.88 7.17 15.77
CA SER A 325 -8.37 8.55 15.99
C SER A 325 -7.81 9.20 17.25
N ASP A 326 -7.16 8.43 18.10
CA ASP A 326 -6.64 8.85 19.39
C ASP A 326 -5.12 9.01 19.43
N THR A 327 -4.42 8.83 18.30
CA THR A 327 -2.97 9.06 18.19
C THR A 327 -2.63 10.53 18.43
N VAL A 328 -1.64 10.77 19.28
CA VAL A 328 -1.14 12.10 19.67
C VAL A 328 0.24 12.37 19.10
N ALA A 329 1.09 11.34 19.04
CA ALA A 329 2.41 11.40 18.42
C ALA A 329 2.76 10.05 17.79
N TYR A 330 3.60 10.06 16.76
CA TYR A 330 4.06 8.88 16.07
C TYR A 330 5.47 9.02 15.48
N GLY A 331 6.11 7.91 15.18
CA GLY A 331 7.40 7.85 14.49
C GLY A 331 8.43 7.07 15.28
N VAL A 332 9.71 7.41 15.16
CA VAL A 332 10.73 6.68 15.94
C VAL A 332 10.77 7.19 17.38
N LEU A 333 11.01 6.27 18.31
CA LEU A 333 11.20 6.59 19.72
C LEU A 333 12.70 6.52 20.05
N GLN A 334 13.29 7.67 20.35
CA GLN A 334 14.72 7.83 20.60
C GLN A 334 14.98 8.21 22.05
N ASN A 335 16.10 7.73 22.61
CA ASN A 335 16.56 8.15 23.94
C ASN A 335 17.72 9.14 23.81
N SER A 336 17.72 10.20 24.62
CA SER A 336 18.78 11.21 24.67
C SER A 336 20.21 10.67 24.91
N LEU A 337 20.37 9.50 25.53
CA LEU A 337 21.67 8.88 25.75
C LEU A 337 22.29 8.28 24.48
N LYS A 338 21.44 7.86 23.53
CA LYS A 338 21.83 7.20 22.27
C LYS A 338 20.87 7.57 21.15
N SER A 339 21.15 8.71 20.51
CA SER A 339 20.32 9.25 19.43
C SER A 339 20.39 8.45 18.13
N ASP A 340 21.41 7.60 17.97
CA ASP A 340 21.60 6.67 16.85
C ASP A 340 20.78 5.39 16.99
N LEU A 341 20.24 5.12 18.18
CA LEU A 341 19.42 3.94 18.47
C LEU A 341 17.95 4.32 18.72
N CYS A 342 17.06 3.52 18.15
CA CYS A 342 15.61 3.67 18.23
C CYS A 342 14.98 2.43 18.86
N LEU A 343 13.85 2.62 19.54
CA LEU A 343 13.00 1.50 19.97
C LEU A 343 12.50 0.76 18.74
N ASP A 344 12.66 -0.56 18.75
CA ASP A 344 12.23 -1.45 17.68
C ASP A 344 11.38 -2.59 18.27
N GLN A 345 10.41 -3.08 17.48
CA GLN A 345 9.62 -4.25 17.85
C GLN A 345 10.50 -5.47 18.14
N GLY A 346 11.61 -5.60 17.42
CA GLY A 346 12.46 -6.79 17.42
C GLY A 346 11.77 -8.00 16.78
N PRO A 347 12.35 -9.20 16.94
CA PRO A 347 11.78 -10.42 16.40
C PRO A 347 10.41 -10.76 17.02
N ASP A 348 9.42 -11.03 16.17
CA ASP A 348 8.03 -11.33 16.57
C ASP A 348 7.90 -12.49 17.57
N THR A 349 8.82 -13.45 17.52
CA THR A 349 8.81 -14.65 18.36
C THR A 349 8.99 -14.36 19.84
N GLU A 350 9.68 -13.26 20.19
CA GLU A 350 10.07 -13.00 21.57
C GLU A 350 9.11 -12.05 22.29
N ASN A 351 8.39 -11.20 21.55
CA ASN A 351 7.57 -10.13 22.12
C ASN A 351 8.35 -9.21 23.07
N ILE A 352 9.65 -9.05 22.83
CA ILE A 352 10.56 -8.21 23.61
C ILE A 352 11.03 -7.09 22.68
N PRO A 353 10.72 -5.82 22.98
CA PRO A 353 11.23 -4.73 22.18
C PRO A 353 12.74 -4.61 22.39
N ILE A 354 13.44 -4.16 21.34
CA ILE A 354 14.90 -4.00 21.34
C ILE A 354 15.28 -2.55 21.04
N MET A 355 16.57 -2.25 21.20
CA MET A 355 17.16 -1.04 20.63
C MET A 355 17.91 -1.42 19.36
N TYR A 356 17.67 -0.70 18.28
CA TYR A 356 18.29 -0.96 16.99
C TYR A 356 18.69 0.35 16.31
N ILE A 357 19.54 0.28 15.28
CA ILE A 357 19.96 1.45 14.50
C ILE A 357 18.71 2.12 13.92
N CYS A 358 18.56 3.43 14.14
CA CYS A 358 17.43 4.19 13.64
C CYS A 358 17.36 4.16 12.09
N HIS A 359 16.32 3.55 11.54
CA HIS A 359 16.02 3.57 10.11
C HIS A 359 14.66 4.20 9.77
N GLY A 360 13.81 4.43 10.77
CA GLY A 360 12.57 5.21 10.58
C GLY A 360 11.51 4.54 9.72
N MET A 361 11.58 3.22 9.59
CA MET A 361 10.60 2.39 8.89
C MET A 361 10.05 1.37 9.86
N THR A 362 8.89 0.80 9.54
CA THR A 362 8.37 -0.39 10.21
C THR A 362 9.46 -1.49 10.30
N PRO A 363 9.69 -2.11 11.46
CA PRO A 363 8.85 -2.09 12.66
C PRO A 363 9.30 -1.12 13.79
N GLN A 364 10.07 -0.06 13.48
CA GLN A 364 10.48 0.97 14.45
C GLN A 364 9.43 2.04 14.76
N ASN A 365 8.28 1.98 14.09
CA ASN A 365 7.25 2.99 14.28
C ASN A 365 6.57 2.79 15.65
N VAL A 366 6.49 3.88 16.40
CA VAL A 366 5.81 3.96 17.68
C VAL A 366 4.65 4.93 17.55
N TYR A 367 3.53 4.62 18.20
CA TYR A 367 2.35 5.48 18.24
C TYR A 367 1.93 5.69 19.69
N TYR A 368 1.96 6.94 20.13
CA TYR A 368 1.49 7.33 21.46
C TYR A 368 0.07 7.87 21.38
N THR A 369 -0.83 7.29 22.16
CA THR A 369 -2.25 7.63 22.13
C THR A 369 -2.66 8.53 23.29
N SER A 370 -3.80 9.22 23.15
CA SER A 370 -4.41 10.04 24.19
C SER A 370 -4.86 9.22 25.41
N SER A 371 -5.05 7.90 25.23
CA SER A 371 -5.26 6.96 26.32
C SER A 371 -3.97 6.55 27.03
N GLN A 372 -2.84 7.18 26.69
CA GLN A 372 -1.51 6.97 27.27
C GLN A 372 -0.97 5.57 27.01
N GLN A 373 -1.22 5.01 25.83
CA GLN A 373 -0.67 3.73 25.38
C GLN A 373 0.43 3.97 24.35
N LEU A 374 1.44 3.09 24.35
CA LEU A 374 2.52 3.07 23.36
C LEU A 374 2.35 1.82 22.51
N HIS A 375 1.94 2.01 21.26
CA HIS A 375 1.92 0.96 20.24
C HIS A 375 3.28 0.93 19.55
N VAL A 376 3.80 -0.25 19.24
CA VAL A 376 5.12 -0.43 18.61
C VAL A 376 4.97 -1.39 17.45
N GLY A 377 5.49 -1.02 16.28
CA GLY A 377 5.47 -1.83 15.07
C GLY A 377 4.57 -1.32 13.96
N VAL A 378 4.01 -2.26 13.21
CA VAL A 378 3.05 -2.01 12.13
C VAL A 378 1.74 -1.47 12.70
N LEU A 379 1.07 -0.55 11.99
CA LEU A 379 -0.34 -0.26 12.28
C LEU A 379 -1.19 -1.47 11.88
N SER A 380 -1.66 -2.21 12.88
CA SER A 380 -2.65 -3.29 12.73
C SER A 380 -3.72 -2.92 11.69
N PRO A 381 -3.80 -3.63 10.55
CA PRO A 381 -4.63 -3.20 9.44
C PRO A 381 -6.11 -3.40 9.70
N THR A 382 -6.49 -4.50 10.34
CA THR A 382 -7.90 -4.81 10.65
C THR A 382 -8.18 -4.91 12.14
N ILE A 383 -9.47 -4.83 12.51
CA ILE A 383 -9.92 -4.93 13.90
C ILE A 383 -9.71 -6.35 14.47
N ASP A 384 -9.74 -7.36 13.61
CA ASP A 384 -9.62 -8.77 13.96
C ASP A 384 -8.15 -9.28 13.95
N ASP A 385 -7.19 -8.46 13.51
CA ASP A 385 -5.77 -8.82 13.52
C ASP A 385 -5.17 -8.71 14.96
N ASP A 386 -4.39 -9.73 15.35
CA ASP A 386 -3.72 -9.86 16.66
C ASP A 386 -2.33 -9.20 16.72
N ASP A 387 -2.02 -8.36 15.72
CA ASP A 387 -0.75 -7.65 15.53
C ASP A 387 -0.73 -6.25 16.19
N ASN A 388 -1.85 -5.79 16.77
CA ASN A 388 -1.89 -4.54 17.53
C ASN A 388 -1.18 -4.68 18.89
N ARG A 389 0.14 -4.49 18.91
CA ARG A 389 0.99 -4.67 20.10
C ARG A 389 1.22 -3.37 20.85
N CYS A 390 1.05 -3.43 22.17
CA CYS A 390 1.31 -2.35 23.11
C CYS A 390 2.52 -2.68 23.99
N LEU A 391 3.27 -1.65 24.37
CA LEU A 391 4.32 -1.76 25.40
C LEU A 391 3.69 -1.96 26.78
N VAL A 392 4.13 -2.98 27.51
CA VAL A 392 3.59 -3.37 28.82
C VAL A 392 4.71 -3.68 29.81
N ASP A 393 4.57 -3.20 31.06
CA ASP A 393 5.39 -3.67 32.18
C ASP A 393 4.90 -5.06 32.63
N VAL A 394 5.69 -6.08 32.33
CA VAL A 394 5.49 -7.46 32.78
C VAL A 394 6.63 -7.84 33.71
N ASN A 395 6.35 -7.94 35.01
CA ASN A 395 7.34 -8.29 36.03
C ASN A 395 8.61 -7.41 35.98
N SER A 396 8.45 -6.10 35.77
CA SER A 396 9.58 -5.14 35.67
C SER A 396 10.41 -5.31 34.40
N ARG A 397 9.87 -5.94 33.37
CA ARG A 397 10.49 -6.05 32.04
C ARG A 397 9.54 -5.47 30.99
N PRO A 398 10.07 -4.72 30.00
CA PRO A 398 9.26 -4.26 28.88
C PRO A 398 8.89 -5.47 28.01
N ARG A 399 7.62 -5.53 27.59
CA ARG A 399 7.09 -6.57 26.70
C ARG A 399 6.10 -5.95 25.72
N LEU A 400 5.96 -6.56 24.55
CA LEU A 400 4.96 -6.23 23.56
C LEU A 400 3.80 -7.23 23.64
N ILE A 401 2.63 -6.77 24.05
CA ILE A 401 1.45 -7.63 24.24
C ILE A 401 0.29 -7.04 23.46
N GLU A 402 -0.55 -7.90 22.88
CA GLU A 402 -1.77 -7.50 22.17
C GLU A 402 -2.61 -6.58 23.07
N CYS A 403 -2.93 -5.39 22.56
CA CYS A 403 -3.44 -4.28 23.37
C CYS A 403 -4.77 -4.61 24.03
N ASN A 404 -5.68 -5.33 23.35
CA ASN A 404 -6.97 -5.68 23.93
C ASN A 404 -6.81 -6.73 25.02
N TYR A 405 -5.98 -7.75 24.81
CA TYR A 405 -5.63 -8.70 25.85
C TYR A 405 -5.02 -8.02 27.08
N ALA A 406 -4.03 -7.14 26.90
CA ALA A 406 -3.39 -6.43 27.99
C ALA A 406 -4.38 -5.57 28.80
N LYS A 407 -5.31 -4.91 28.09
CA LYS A 407 -6.39 -4.13 28.70
C LYS A 407 -7.36 -5.03 29.47
N ALA A 408 -7.82 -6.13 28.88
CA ALA A 408 -8.74 -7.09 29.50
C ALA A 408 -8.15 -7.72 30.76
N LYS A 409 -6.85 -8.02 30.76
CA LYS A 409 -6.11 -8.54 31.91
C LYS A 409 -5.63 -7.48 32.90
N ARG A 410 -6.00 -6.20 32.71
CA ARG A 410 -5.62 -5.06 33.57
C ARG A 410 -4.10 -4.97 33.81
N MET A 411 -3.33 -5.26 32.75
CA MET A 411 -1.88 -5.19 32.76
C MET A 411 -1.41 -3.73 32.84
N LYS A 412 -0.10 -3.53 33.00
CA LYS A 412 0.51 -2.22 33.20
C LYS A 412 0.88 -1.59 31.85
N LEU A 413 -0.11 -1.28 31.01
CA LEU A 413 0.09 -0.76 29.64
C LEU A 413 -0.01 0.76 29.49
N TYR A 414 -0.18 1.50 30.59
CA TYR A 414 -0.39 2.95 30.55
C TYR A 414 0.87 3.71 30.97
N TRP A 415 1.31 4.64 30.10
CA TRP A 415 2.58 5.35 30.18
C TRP A 415 2.36 6.87 30.15
N GLN A 416 2.71 7.53 31.25
CA GLN A 416 2.79 8.98 31.28
C GLN A 416 4.02 9.40 30.49
N PHE A 417 3.81 10.24 29.47
CA PHE A 417 4.83 10.74 28.59
C PHE A 417 4.47 12.17 28.17
N THR A 418 5.45 13.06 28.23
CA THR A 418 5.35 14.45 27.78
C THR A 418 6.63 14.78 27.04
N GLN A 419 6.51 15.42 25.88
CA GLN A 419 7.64 16.07 25.21
C GLN A 419 7.19 17.48 24.84
N ASP A 420 8.02 18.48 25.11
CA ASP A 420 7.64 19.87 24.96
C ASP A 420 7.98 20.35 23.54
N LEU A 421 7.02 20.96 22.87
CA LEU A 421 7.17 21.58 21.54
C LEU A 421 6.94 23.09 21.60
N SER A 422 6.67 23.66 22.77
CA SER A 422 6.16 25.03 22.93
C SER A 422 7.13 26.15 22.51
N GLU A 423 8.41 25.85 22.24
CA GLU A 423 9.37 26.86 21.78
C GLU A 423 9.49 26.99 20.25
N HIS A 424 8.75 26.19 19.46
CA HIS A 424 8.85 26.28 18.00
C HIS A 424 8.30 27.58 17.40
N ILE A 425 7.31 28.23 18.02
CA ILE A 425 6.73 29.47 17.44
C ILE A 425 7.58 30.71 17.77
N SER A 426 8.28 30.73 18.90
CA SER A 426 9.05 31.91 19.34
C SER A 426 10.45 31.99 18.73
N MET A 427 11.15 30.86 18.55
CA MET A 427 12.49 30.86 17.96
C MET A 427 12.51 31.02 16.44
N LEU A 428 11.52 30.48 15.71
CA LEU A 428 11.40 30.68 14.26
C LEU A 428 11.06 32.14 13.89
N HIS A 429 10.26 32.84 14.70
CA HIS A 429 9.98 34.26 14.52
C HIS A 429 11.18 35.17 14.85
N GLY A 430 12.11 34.73 15.71
CA GLY A 430 13.30 35.51 16.09
C GLY A 430 14.42 35.51 15.04
N PHE A 431 14.46 34.52 14.13
CA PHE A 431 15.50 34.41 13.10
C PHE A 431 15.16 35.11 11.77
N VAL A 432 13.92 35.58 11.59
CA VAL A 432 13.50 36.41 10.43
C VAL A 432 13.49 37.89 10.81
N GLN A 433 14.61 38.40 11.33
CA GLN A 433 14.93 39.83 11.31
C GLN A 433 16.30 40.02 10.66
N LEU A 434 16.31 40.02 9.32
CA LEU A 434 17.46 40.49 8.56
C LEU A 434 17.61 42.01 8.78
N PRO A 435 18.80 42.51 9.15
CA PRO A 435 19.04 43.94 9.13
C PRO A 435 18.98 44.44 7.69
N ASN A 436 18.23 45.52 7.46
CA ASN A 436 18.20 46.26 6.20
C ASN A 436 19.57 46.89 5.90
N ALA A 437 20.53 46.11 5.39
CA ALA A 437 21.68 46.62 4.63
C ALA A 437 22.55 45.45 4.10
N MET A 438 22.45 45.14 2.80
CA MET A 438 23.60 45.00 1.87
C MET A 438 23.16 44.48 0.49
N ARG A 439 23.86 44.95 -0.56
CA ARG A 439 23.60 44.70 -2.00
C ARG A 439 24.11 43.33 -2.47
N PRO A 440 23.62 42.81 -3.63
CA PRO A 440 23.73 41.41 -4.00
C PRO A 440 24.97 41.14 -4.85
N ASN A 441 25.63 40.00 -4.58
CA ASN A 441 25.98 38.98 -5.58
C ASN A 441 26.90 37.92 -4.95
N LYS A 442 26.58 36.65 -5.22
CA LYS A 442 27.27 35.39 -4.80
C LYS A 442 26.96 34.82 -3.41
N MET A 443 26.34 35.54 -2.49
CA MET A 443 25.99 34.99 -1.16
C MET A 443 24.62 34.29 -1.13
N GLU A 444 23.67 34.69 -1.97
CA GLU A 444 22.31 34.13 -2.00
C GLU A 444 22.26 32.65 -2.42
N ALA A 445 23.13 32.21 -3.35
CA ALA A 445 23.18 30.81 -3.76
C ALA A 445 23.79 29.89 -2.68
N LEU A 446 24.81 30.38 -1.96
CA LEU A 446 25.43 29.62 -0.88
C LEU A 446 24.50 29.52 0.34
N VAL A 447 23.80 30.62 0.66
CA VAL A 447 22.80 30.68 1.72
C VAL A 447 21.59 29.81 1.37
N ALA A 448 21.05 29.86 0.15
CA ALA A 448 19.95 28.99 -0.28
C ALA A 448 20.30 27.49 -0.29
N PHE A 449 21.58 27.14 -0.50
CA PHE A 449 22.04 25.74 -0.54
C PHE A 449 22.44 25.19 0.84
N LEU A 450 22.94 26.04 1.73
CA LEU A 450 23.39 25.67 3.07
C LEU A 450 22.31 25.85 4.14
N LEU A 451 21.39 26.82 4.01
CA LEU A 451 20.34 27.03 5.02
C LEU A 451 19.48 25.79 5.24
N PRO A 452 18.94 25.11 4.21
CA PRO A 452 18.10 23.93 4.43
C PRO A 452 18.87 22.81 5.11
N LYS A 453 20.14 22.60 4.74
CA LYS A 453 21.01 21.57 5.32
C LYS A 453 21.42 21.89 6.76
N LEU A 454 21.71 23.17 7.04
CA LEU A 454 21.99 23.64 8.39
C LEU A 454 20.74 23.63 9.26
N LEU A 455 19.56 23.98 8.71
CA LEU A 455 18.28 23.91 9.41
C LEU A 455 17.95 22.47 9.76
N GLN A 456 18.18 21.53 8.84
CA GLN A 456 17.91 20.11 9.10
C GLN A 456 18.86 19.54 10.15
N VAL A 457 20.16 19.86 10.10
CA VAL A 457 21.11 19.51 11.17
C VAL A 457 20.76 20.18 12.51
N PHE A 458 20.34 21.45 12.49
CA PHE A 458 19.90 22.17 13.70
C PHE A 458 18.59 21.60 14.27
N ILE A 459 17.62 21.22 13.44
CA ILE A 459 16.37 20.58 13.86
C ILE A 459 16.67 19.22 14.50
N THR A 460 17.51 18.39 13.89
CA THR A 460 17.89 17.08 14.46
C THR A 460 18.63 17.23 15.80
N VAL A 461 19.53 18.20 15.93
CA VAL A 461 20.29 18.46 17.19
C VAL A 461 19.42 19.09 18.28
N ILE A 462 18.45 19.93 17.92
CA ILE A 462 17.53 20.56 18.88
C ILE A 462 16.49 19.54 19.37
N MET A 463 15.90 18.72 18.49
CA MET A 463 14.89 17.73 18.88
C MET A 463 15.38 16.71 19.93
N SER A 464 16.67 16.39 19.98
CA SER A 464 17.23 15.48 21.00
C SER A 464 17.19 16.01 22.45
N ASN A 465 16.92 17.31 22.69
CA ASN A 465 16.96 17.91 24.04
C ASN A 465 15.59 18.11 24.72
N TYR A 466 14.47 17.94 24.01
CA TYR A 466 13.12 18.29 24.49
C TYR A 466 12.23 17.07 24.83
N GLY A 467 12.82 15.87 24.85
CA GLY A 467 12.16 14.65 25.29
C GLY A 467 11.84 14.63 26.78
N GLY A 468 10.94 13.74 27.19
CA GLY A 468 10.58 13.55 28.60
C GLY A 468 10.66 12.10 29.06
N PRO A 469 10.50 11.84 30.36
CA PRO A 469 10.49 10.50 30.90
C PRO A 469 9.24 9.74 30.44
N ILE A 470 9.40 8.45 30.14
CA ILE A 470 8.28 7.52 29.91
C ILE A 470 8.06 6.74 31.20
N GLN A 471 7.05 7.12 31.99
CA GLN A 471 6.78 6.52 33.30
C GLN A 471 5.50 5.69 33.29
N ASN A 472 5.58 4.43 33.74
CA ASN A 472 4.41 3.59 33.89
C ASN A 472 3.50 4.11 35.02
N ARG A 473 2.22 4.33 34.74
CA ARG A 473 1.28 4.91 35.73
C ARG A 473 1.09 4.05 36.97
N LYS A 474 1.18 2.72 36.83
CA LYS A 474 0.87 1.74 37.89
C LYS A 474 2.13 1.31 38.66
N SER A 475 3.20 0.92 37.99
CA SER A 475 4.44 0.52 38.68
C SER A 475 5.33 1.70 39.09
N LYS A 476 5.08 2.91 38.55
CA LYS A 476 5.91 4.11 38.76
C LYS A 476 7.35 3.99 38.27
N ARG A 477 7.67 2.93 37.51
CA ARG A 477 8.97 2.73 36.88
C ARG A 477 9.05 3.49 35.56
N CYS A 478 10.23 3.98 35.24
CA CYS A 478 10.53 4.57 33.94
C CYS A 478 11.07 3.50 32.98
N LEU A 479 10.73 3.65 31.69
CA LEU A 479 11.41 2.98 30.60
C LEU A 479 12.75 3.68 30.40
N GLU A 480 13.85 2.93 30.49
CA GLU A 480 15.20 3.48 30.45
C GLU A 480 16.15 2.55 29.69
N LEU A 481 17.26 3.12 29.24
CA LEU A 481 18.40 2.39 28.71
C LEU A 481 19.41 2.10 29.82
N GLN A 482 19.92 0.88 29.81
CA GLN A 482 21.05 0.45 30.65
C GLN A 482 22.13 -0.12 29.74
N GLU A 483 23.39 0.24 30.01
CA GLU A 483 24.53 -0.37 29.33
C GLU A 483 24.55 -1.89 29.58
N ASN A 484 24.74 -2.65 28.51
CA ASN A 484 24.91 -4.09 28.54
C ASN A 484 25.90 -4.52 27.45
N ASN A 485 27.12 -4.87 27.86
CA ASN A 485 28.20 -5.27 26.95
C ASN A 485 27.95 -6.61 26.24
N GLU A 486 26.96 -7.39 26.67
CA GLU A 486 26.56 -8.64 26.01
C GLU A 486 25.58 -8.40 24.84
N ASN A 487 24.95 -7.22 24.78
CA ASN A 487 24.07 -6.85 23.67
C ASN A 487 24.88 -6.28 22.50
N GLU A 488 24.48 -6.61 21.28
CA GLU A 488 25.11 -6.17 20.03
C GLU A 488 25.30 -4.65 19.95
N PHE A 489 24.30 -3.88 20.41
CA PHE A 489 24.32 -2.42 20.41
C PHE A 489 24.72 -1.79 21.75
N GLY A 490 25.21 -2.60 22.71
CA GLY A 490 25.74 -2.13 24.00
C GLY A 490 24.70 -1.60 25.00
N PHE A 491 23.41 -1.61 24.66
CA PHE A 491 22.32 -1.14 25.51
C PHE A 491 21.16 -2.13 25.55
N GLN A 492 20.43 -2.13 26.66
CA GLN A 492 19.19 -2.88 26.85
C GLN A 492 18.10 -1.99 27.44
N LEU A 493 16.85 -2.30 27.10
CA LEU A 493 15.68 -1.65 27.69
C LEU A 493 15.37 -2.23 29.06
N VAL A 494 15.23 -1.36 30.06
CA VAL A 494 14.91 -1.74 31.43
C VAL A 494 13.73 -0.93 31.97
N LEU A 495 13.02 -1.51 32.94
CA LEU A 495 12.04 -0.77 33.74
C LEU A 495 12.58 -0.62 35.16
N GLN A 496 12.94 0.60 35.53
CA GLN A 496 13.59 0.89 36.81
C GLN A 496 13.09 2.19 37.45
N LYS A 497 13.67 2.57 38.60
CA LYS A 497 13.40 3.89 39.18
C LYS A 497 13.90 4.96 38.21
N CYS A 498 13.12 6.02 38.03
CA CYS A 498 13.45 7.08 37.10
C CYS A 498 14.77 7.76 37.47
N THR A 499 15.74 7.73 36.55
CA THR A 499 17.06 8.36 36.66
C THR A 499 17.13 9.70 35.93
N GLY A 500 16.07 10.08 35.20
CA GLY A 500 15.97 11.34 34.47
C GLY A 500 16.23 11.22 32.96
N GLN A 501 16.32 10.00 32.42
CA GLN A 501 16.43 9.78 30.98
C GLN A 501 15.24 10.35 30.23
N ARG A 502 15.52 10.87 29.03
CA ARG A 502 14.55 11.54 28.17
C ARG A 502 14.36 10.77 26.88
N TRP A 503 13.10 10.63 26.50
CA TRP A 503 12.68 10.02 25.24
C TRP A 503 11.96 11.04 24.37
N SER A 504 12.09 10.92 23.06
CA SER A 504 11.40 11.74 22.07
C SER A 504 10.78 10.88 20.97
N ILE A 505 9.58 11.24 20.56
CA ILE A 505 8.88 10.72 19.37
C ILE A 505 8.92 11.78 18.28
N THR A 506 9.30 11.40 17.06
CA THR A 506 9.64 12.32 15.97
C THR A 506 8.48 13.22 15.51
N ASN A 507 7.29 12.67 15.28
CA ASN A 507 6.15 13.42 14.73
C ASN A 507 5.06 13.63 15.78
N VAL A 508 4.54 14.85 15.92
CA VAL A 508 3.50 15.18 16.89
C VAL A 508 2.26 15.75 16.21
N LEU A 509 1.09 15.20 16.52
CA LEU A 509 -0.20 15.60 15.97
C LEU A 509 -0.97 16.56 16.88
N ARG A 510 -0.78 16.46 18.20
CA ARG A 510 -1.40 17.36 19.19
C ARG A 510 -0.39 17.61 20.31
N SER A 511 -0.47 18.79 20.93
CA SER A 511 0.38 19.09 22.09
C SER A 511 0.25 18.00 23.14
N LEU A 512 1.38 17.46 23.57
CA LEU A 512 1.47 16.46 24.64
C LEU A 512 1.42 17.09 26.04
N SER A 513 1.26 18.42 26.12
CA SER A 513 1.05 19.14 27.37
C SER A 513 -0.42 19.06 27.82
N SER A 514 -0.69 18.29 28.86
CA SER A 514 -1.94 18.39 29.64
C SER A 514 -1.64 18.52 31.12
#